data_AF-A0A8T8I2C6-F1
#
_entry.id   AF-A0A8T8I2C6-F1
#
_cell.length_a   1.000
_cell.length_b   1.000
_cell.length_c   1.000
_cell.angle_alpha   90.00
_cell.angle_beta   90.00
_cell.angle_gamma   90.00
#
_symmetry.space_group_name_H-M   'P 1'
#
loop_
_entity.id
_entity.type
_entity.pdbx_description
1 polymer ?
#
loop_
_entity_poly.entity_id
_entity_poly.type
_entity_poly.pdbx_seq_one_letter_code
_entity_poly.pdbx_strand_id
1 'polypeptide(L)'
;SQPHPELTPAEKAALDKHLKELEARHAERFQDTSRDPDHNGKVRFASQEEARIALDLEERGYGPFERPKDADGKLLPKLGDWVDAHGQQWDVKGIHSDWPPHTPDHVKESGPFRNGYTEKWFRDTIQDQFADGRNVILDTRNASAADIANLKSVVDKEGWGARIIFYP
;
A
#
# COMPACT_ATOMS: atom_id res chain seq x y z
N SER A 1 -12.71 -1.26 6.38
CA SER A 1 -12.30 -0.38 7.50
C SER A 1 -12.73 1.06 7.20
N GLN A 2 -12.57 1.99 8.15
CA GLN A 2 -12.62 3.43 7.86
C GLN A 2 -11.17 3.92 7.73
N PRO A 3 -10.88 4.92 6.89
CA PRO A 3 -9.53 5.49 6.83
C PRO A 3 -9.21 6.22 8.13
N HIS A 4 -7.94 6.16 8.55
CA HIS A 4 -7.41 7.06 9.57
C HIS A 4 -7.47 8.51 9.07
N PRO A 5 -7.66 9.53 9.93
CA PRO A 5 -7.44 10.92 9.54
C PRO A 5 -5.99 11.16 9.09
N GLU A 6 -5.72 12.34 8.53
CA GLU A 6 -4.34 12.72 8.19
C GLU A 6 -3.43 12.57 9.42
N LEU A 7 -2.34 11.82 9.24
CA LEU A 7 -1.38 11.59 10.31
C LEU A 7 -0.63 12.87 10.64
N THR A 8 -0.62 13.23 11.92
CA THR A 8 0.29 14.25 12.45
C THR A 8 1.74 13.80 12.34
N PRO A 9 2.73 14.72 12.39
CA PRO A 9 4.14 14.34 12.38
C PRO A 9 4.53 13.35 13.50
N ALA A 10 3.91 13.46 14.67
CA ALA A 10 4.15 12.55 15.79
C ALA A 10 3.61 11.15 15.52
N GLU A 11 2.42 11.04 14.93
CA GLU A 11 1.83 9.75 14.54
C GLU A 11 2.62 9.10 13.39
N LYS A 12 3.08 9.88 12.40
CA LYS A 12 3.99 9.37 11.37
C LYS A 12 5.26 8.79 11.98
N ALA A 13 5.90 9.52 12.90
CA ALA A 13 7.11 9.05 13.57
C ALA A 13 6.86 7.80 14.44
N ALA A 14 5.70 7.72 15.10
CA ALA A 14 5.31 6.55 15.89
C ALA A 14 5.05 5.32 14.99
N LEU A 15 4.36 5.50 13.86
CA LEU A 15 4.13 4.46 12.87
C LEU A 15 5.47 3.98 12.28
N ASP A 16 6.35 4.89 11.86
CA ASP A 16 7.67 4.52 11.33
C ASP A 16 8.50 3.72 12.33
N LYS A 17 8.41 4.06 13.62
CA LYS A 17 9.06 3.32 14.69
C LYS A 17 8.46 1.92 14.83
N HIS A 18 7.13 1.82 14.87
CA HIS A 18 6.41 0.55 14.95
C HIS A 18 6.74 -0.38 13.77
N LEU A 19 6.74 0.13 12.54
CA LEU A 19 7.08 -0.64 11.34
C LEU A 19 8.52 -1.18 11.38
N LYS A 20 9.48 -0.41 11.92
CA LYS A 20 10.85 -0.88 12.12
C LYS A 20 10.96 -1.95 13.20
N GLU A 21 10.19 -1.83 14.27
CA GLU A 21 10.12 -2.85 15.32
C GLU A 21 9.49 -4.15 14.80
N LEU A 22 8.45 -4.03 13.96
CA LEU A 22 7.82 -5.14 13.25
C LEU A 22 8.78 -5.84 12.30
N GLU A 23 9.48 -5.07 11.47
CA GLU A 23 10.52 -5.59 10.57
C GLU A 23 11.58 -6.36 11.36
N ALA A 24 12.08 -5.81 12.47
CA ALA A 24 13.07 -6.48 13.30
C ALA A 24 12.53 -7.77 13.95
N ARG A 25 11.27 -7.77 14.39
CA ARG A 25 10.61 -8.94 15.01
C ARG A 25 10.34 -10.05 13.99
N HIS A 26 10.07 -9.69 12.74
CA HIS A 26 9.73 -10.61 11.65
C HIS A 26 10.78 -10.60 10.53
N ALA A 27 12.07 -10.49 10.88
CA ALA A 27 13.15 -10.22 9.93
C ALA A 27 13.22 -11.23 8.75
N GLU A 28 13.06 -12.53 9.02
CA GLU A 28 13.06 -13.55 7.96
C GLU A 28 11.86 -13.41 7.02
N ARG A 29 10.66 -13.19 7.58
CA ARG A 29 9.44 -12.97 6.80
C ARG A 29 9.59 -11.70 5.97
N PHE A 30 10.05 -10.60 6.58
CA PHE A 30 10.28 -9.34 5.89
C PHE A 30 11.28 -9.49 4.73
N GLN A 31 12.38 -10.21 4.94
CA GLN A 31 13.37 -10.46 3.90
C GLN A 31 12.77 -11.26 2.72
N ASP A 32 11.97 -12.29 2.99
CA ASP A 32 11.30 -13.06 1.93
C ASP A 32 10.25 -12.24 1.19
N THR A 33 9.37 -11.58 1.94
CA THR A 33 8.23 -10.83 1.37
C THR A 33 8.64 -9.50 0.73
N SER A 34 9.86 -9.01 0.98
CA SER A 34 10.42 -7.87 0.24
C SER A 34 10.79 -8.18 -1.21
N ARG A 35 10.75 -9.45 -1.64
CA ARG A 35 11.10 -9.88 -3.00
C ARG A 35 9.90 -9.73 -3.93
N ASP A 36 9.95 -8.72 -4.78
CA ASP A 36 8.84 -8.35 -5.67
C ASP A 36 8.80 -9.22 -6.94
N PRO A 37 7.72 -10.00 -7.17
CA PRO A 37 7.54 -10.82 -8.37
C PRO A 37 7.62 -10.04 -9.68
N ASP A 38 7.02 -8.84 -9.74
CA ASP A 38 6.96 -8.01 -10.95
C ASP A 38 8.32 -7.40 -11.31
N HIS A 39 9.27 -7.47 -10.39
CA HIS A 39 10.64 -7.03 -10.58
C HIS A 39 11.67 -8.17 -10.47
N ASN A 40 11.27 -9.40 -10.82
CA ASN A 40 12.11 -10.60 -10.83
C ASN A 40 12.72 -10.92 -9.44
N GLY A 41 11.95 -10.70 -8.38
CA GLY A 41 12.36 -10.92 -6.99
C GLY A 41 13.40 -9.93 -6.46
N LYS A 42 13.64 -8.81 -7.17
CA LYS A 42 14.55 -7.75 -6.70
C LYS A 42 13.92 -7.01 -5.53
N VAL A 43 14.68 -6.88 -4.46
CA VAL A 43 14.31 -6.03 -3.32
C VAL A 43 14.54 -4.56 -3.69
N ARG A 44 13.51 -3.74 -3.53
CA ARG A 44 13.53 -2.29 -3.74
C ARG A 44 12.91 -1.59 -2.54
N PHE A 45 13.12 -0.29 -2.45
CA PHE A 45 12.49 0.52 -1.41
C PHE A 45 10.95 0.36 -1.40
N ALA A 46 10.30 0.42 -2.57
CA ALA A 46 8.85 0.26 -2.66
C ALA A 46 8.37 -1.12 -2.19
N SER A 47 9.06 -2.20 -2.58
CA SER A 47 8.68 -3.56 -2.19
C SER A 47 8.91 -3.84 -0.70
N GLN A 48 9.87 -3.13 -0.08
CA GLN A 48 10.05 -3.12 1.37
C GLN A 48 8.92 -2.37 2.07
N GLU A 49 8.46 -1.24 1.52
CA GLU A 49 7.31 -0.51 2.07
C GLU A 49 6.03 -1.35 2.01
N GLU A 50 5.76 -2.01 0.89
CA GLU A 50 4.66 -2.97 0.78
C GLU A 50 4.76 -4.09 1.81
N ALA A 51 5.95 -4.65 2.03
CA ALA A 51 6.16 -5.71 3.01
C ALA A 51 5.91 -5.23 4.45
N ARG A 52 6.29 -3.99 4.79
CA ARG A 52 5.97 -3.39 6.10
C ARG A 52 4.47 -3.20 6.28
N ILE A 53 3.77 -2.73 5.24
CA ILE A 53 2.32 -2.57 5.25
C ILE A 53 1.63 -3.92 5.48
N ALA A 54 2.05 -4.97 4.75
CA ALA A 54 1.51 -6.31 4.91
C ALA A 54 1.69 -6.85 6.34
N LEU A 55 2.88 -6.72 6.92
CA LEU A 55 3.16 -7.16 8.30
C LEU A 55 2.30 -6.43 9.33
N ASP A 56 2.14 -5.12 9.20
CA ASP A 56 1.33 -4.34 10.14
C ASP A 56 -0.17 -4.64 9.99
N LEU A 57 -0.64 -4.83 8.76
CA LEU A 57 -2.00 -5.30 8.51
C LEU A 57 -2.25 -6.69 9.10
N GLU A 58 -1.26 -7.59 9.03
CA GLU A 58 -1.30 -8.91 9.68
C GLU A 58 -1.44 -8.83 11.20
N GLU A 59 -0.68 -7.95 11.88
CA GLU A 59 -0.85 -7.72 13.33
C GLU A 59 -2.24 -7.18 13.69
N ARG A 60 -2.88 -6.47 12.76
CA ARG A 60 -4.24 -5.93 12.91
C ARG A 60 -5.34 -6.95 12.53
N GLY A 61 -4.95 -8.17 12.15
CA GLY A 61 -5.87 -9.27 11.82
C GLY A 61 -6.35 -9.32 10.37
N TYR A 62 -5.70 -8.57 9.46
CA TYR A 62 -5.86 -8.76 8.02
C TYR A 62 -4.91 -9.85 7.50
N GLY A 63 -5.19 -10.42 6.32
CA GLY A 63 -4.32 -11.45 5.75
C GLY A 63 -4.51 -12.83 6.39
N PRO A 64 -3.46 -13.69 6.46
CA PRO A 64 -2.07 -13.43 6.07
C PRO A 64 -1.92 -13.08 4.59
N PHE A 65 -0.90 -12.29 4.27
CA PHE A 65 -0.56 -11.87 2.92
C PHE A 65 0.76 -12.51 2.48
N GLU A 66 0.74 -13.19 1.34
CA GLU A 66 1.92 -13.81 0.74
C GLU A 66 2.22 -13.19 -0.61
N ARG A 67 3.49 -13.13 -0.99
CA ARG A 67 3.84 -12.78 -2.38
C ARG A 67 3.27 -13.86 -3.30
N PRO A 68 2.69 -13.51 -4.47
CA PRO A 68 2.18 -14.49 -5.40
C PRO A 68 3.27 -15.48 -5.84
N LYS A 69 3.01 -16.78 -5.65
CA LYS A 69 3.94 -17.89 -5.93
C LYS A 69 3.17 -19.06 -6.58
N ASP A 70 3.84 -19.88 -7.38
CA ASP A 70 3.30 -21.16 -7.86
C ASP A 70 3.44 -22.27 -6.80
N ALA A 71 2.99 -23.48 -7.14
CA ALA A 71 3.02 -24.64 -6.24
C ALA A 71 4.45 -25.07 -5.84
N ASP A 72 5.46 -24.70 -6.63
CA ASP A 72 6.87 -24.98 -6.36
C ASP A 72 7.55 -23.82 -5.58
N GLY A 73 6.78 -22.79 -5.21
CA GLY A 73 7.24 -21.63 -4.46
C GLY A 73 7.92 -20.55 -5.32
N LYS A 74 7.84 -20.64 -6.65
CA LYS A 74 8.43 -19.64 -7.56
C LYS A 74 7.51 -18.43 -7.66
N LEU A 75 8.08 -17.22 -7.52
CA LEU A 75 7.34 -15.96 -7.61
C LEU A 75 6.65 -15.80 -8.98
N LEU A 76 5.39 -15.36 -8.95
CA LEU A 76 4.54 -15.14 -10.12
C LEU A 76 4.24 -13.64 -10.31
N PRO A 77 4.66 -13.03 -11.42
CA PRO A 77 4.34 -11.63 -11.71
C PRO A 77 2.87 -11.46 -12.16
N LYS A 78 2.37 -10.23 -12.13
CA LYS A 78 1.06 -9.75 -12.63
C LYS A 78 -0.17 -10.22 -11.85
N LEU A 79 0.02 -10.71 -10.63
CA LEU A 79 -1.07 -11.16 -9.75
C LEU A 79 -1.33 -10.18 -8.59
N GLY A 80 -0.87 -8.93 -8.73
CA GLY A 80 -0.85 -7.95 -7.64
C GLY A 80 0.35 -8.15 -6.71
N ASP A 81 0.41 -7.33 -5.67
CA ASP A 81 1.50 -7.34 -4.70
C ASP A 81 1.41 -8.53 -3.74
N TRP A 82 0.17 -8.93 -3.41
CA TRP A 82 -0.13 -9.92 -2.37
C TRP A 82 -1.27 -10.86 -2.76
N VAL A 83 -1.28 -12.03 -2.14
CA VAL A 83 -2.39 -12.99 -2.15
C VAL A 83 -2.74 -13.31 -0.70
N ASP A 84 -4.02 -13.25 -0.35
CA ASP A 84 -4.47 -13.63 0.99
C ASP A 84 -4.71 -15.15 1.14
N ALA A 85 -5.02 -15.60 2.35
CA ALA A 85 -5.30 -17.01 2.67
C ALA A 85 -6.48 -17.61 1.89
N HIS A 86 -7.35 -16.80 1.28
CA HIS A 86 -8.47 -17.25 0.46
C HIS A 86 -8.15 -17.25 -1.04
N GLY A 87 -6.91 -16.91 -1.41
CA GLY A 87 -6.47 -16.80 -2.79
C GLY A 87 -6.87 -15.49 -3.47
N GLN A 88 -7.40 -14.52 -2.72
CA GLN A 88 -7.74 -13.21 -3.27
C GLN A 88 -6.47 -12.39 -3.45
N GLN A 89 -6.31 -11.80 -4.63
CA GLN A 89 -5.19 -10.93 -4.97
C GLN A 89 -5.41 -9.52 -4.43
N TRP A 90 -4.34 -8.89 -3.97
CA TRP A 90 -4.35 -7.53 -3.43
C TRP A 90 -3.20 -6.72 -4.01
N ASP A 91 -3.46 -5.45 -4.26
CA ASP A 91 -2.48 -4.49 -4.75
C ASP A 91 -2.47 -3.26 -3.83
N VAL A 92 -1.29 -2.71 -3.57
CA VAL A 92 -1.08 -1.56 -2.69
C VAL A 92 -0.96 -0.29 -3.53
N LYS A 93 -1.84 0.69 -3.29
CA LYS A 93 -1.77 2.00 -3.94
C LYS A 93 -1.46 3.10 -2.94
N GLY A 94 -0.34 3.78 -3.16
CA GLY A 94 0.03 4.99 -2.42
C GLY A 94 -0.82 6.18 -2.82
N ILE A 95 -1.47 6.81 -1.85
CA ILE A 95 -2.22 8.05 -1.99
C ILE A 95 -1.34 9.19 -1.49
N HIS A 96 -1.00 10.11 -2.39
CA HIS A 96 -0.06 11.19 -2.12
C HIS A 96 -0.68 12.55 -2.42
N SER A 97 -0.70 13.44 -1.42
CA SER A 97 -1.11 14.85 -1.60
C SER A 97 0.09 15.78 -1.74
N ASP A 98 1.28 15.29 -1.39
CA ASP A 98 2.56 15.96 -1.56
C ASP A 98 3.60 14.94 -2.04
N TRP A 99 4.83 15.40 -2.27
CA TRP A 99 5.96 14.57 -2.64
C TRP A 99 6.02 13.28 -1.79
N PRO A 100 6.17 12.11 -2.43
CA PRO A 100 6.32 10.85 -1.70
C PRO A 100 7.48 10.90 -0.71
N PRO A 101 7.40 10.11 0.38
CA PRO A 101 8.51 9.92 1.30
C PRO A 101 9.79 9.55 0.53
N HIS A 102 10.94 10.05 0.99
CA HIS A 102 12.27 9.82 0.39
C HIS A 102 12.51 10.42 -1.00
N THR A 103 11.58 11.25 -1.51
CA THR A 103 11.89 12.13 -2.64
C THR A 103 13.11 13.01 -2.27
N PRO A 104 14.19 13.05 -3.08
CA PRO A 104 15.34 13.90 -2.80
C PRO A 104 14.98 15.39 -2.78
N ASP A 105 15.60 16.17 -1.89
CA ASP A 105 15.24 17.58 -1.71
C ASP A 105 15.44 18.42 -2.98
N HIS A 106 16.51 18.19 -3.73
CA HIS A 106 16.74 18.86 -5.02
C HIS A 106 15.61 18.62 -6.05
N VAL A 107 14.87 17.51 -5.93
CA VAL A 107 13.68 17.23 -6.76
C VAL A 107 12.49 18.05 -6.26
N LYS A 108 12.26 18.12 -4.94
CA LYS A 108 11.19 18.92 -4.35
C LYS A 108 11.36 20.42 -4.63
N GLU A 109 12.61 20.88 -4.61
CA GLU A 109 12.99 22.26 -4.89
C GLU A 109 12.80 22.64 -6.38
N SER A 110 12.69 21.65 -7.28
CA SER A 110 12.49 21.89 -8.72
C SER A 110 11.09 22.37 -9.08
N GLY A 111 10.11 22.28 -8.18
CA GLY A 111 8.75 22.78 -8.40
C GLY A 111 7.68 22.06 -7.56
N PRO A 112 6.40 22.42 -7.74
CA PRO A 112 5.30 21.78 -7.03
C PRO A 112 5.14 20.32 -7.45
N PHE A 113 4.72 19.46 -6.53
CA PHE A 113 4.34 18.08 -6.84
C PHE A 113 3.10 18.07 -7.75
N ARG A 114 3.23 17.48 -8.95
CA ARG A 114 2.14 17.47 -9.95
C ARG A 114 1.40 16.13 -10.06
N ASN A 115 1.92 15.09 -9.44
CA ASN A 115 1.39 13.74 -9.51
C ASN A 115 0.63 13.37 -8.23
N GLY A 116 -0.01 14.37 -7.62
CA GLY A 116 -0.85 14.17 -6.45
C GLY A 116 -2.15 13.46 -6.78
N TYR A 117 -2.81 13.01 -5.73
CA TYR A 117 -4.14 12.43 -5.79
C TYR A 117 -5.11 13.31 -6.59
N THR A 118 -5.90 12.67 -7.44
CA THR A 118 -7.13 13.23 -7.98
C THR A 118 -8.21 12.15 -7.96
N GLU A 119 -9.48 12.55 -7.79
CA GLU A 119 -10.59 11.60 -7.82
C GLU A 119 -10.63 10.80 -9.14
N LYS A 120 -10.32 11.44 -10.27
CA LYS A 120 -10.27 10.75 -11.57
C LYS A 120 -9.19 9.67 -11.58
N TRP A 121 -7.95 10.02 -11.22
CA TRP A 121 -6.85 9.06 -11.16
C TRP A 121 -7.19 7.89 -10.23
N PHE A 122 -7.78 8.18 -9.07
CA PHE A 122 -8.17 7.17 -8.10
C PHE A 122 -9.19 6.20 -8.69
N ARG A 123 -10.26 6.72 -9.30
CA ARG A 123 -11.31 5.89 -9.92
C ARG A 123 -10.74 4.99 -11.01
N ASP A 124 -9.97 5.56 -11.94
CA ASP A 124 -9.36 4.81 -13.03
C ASP A 124 -8.45 3.69 -12.46
N THR A 125 -7.59 4.05 -11.49
CA THR A 125 -6.66 3.10 -10.88
C THR A 125 -7.38 1.94 -10.19
N ILE A 126 -8.42 2.21 -9.41
CA ILE A 126 -9.16 1.16 -8.69
C ILE A 126 -9.97 0.29 -9.65
N GLN A 127 -10.58 0.89 -10.67
CA GLN A 127 -11.31 0.12 -11.68
C GLN A 127 -10.38 -0.82 -12.46
N ASP A 128 -9.17 -0.37 -12.80
CA ASP A 128 -8.16 -1.22 -13.43
C ASP A 128 -7.76 -2.39 -12.53
N GLN A 129 -7.51 -2.14 -11.23
CA GLN A 129 -7.22 -3.24 -10.28
C GLN A 129 -8.39 -4.22 -10.18
N PHE A 130 -9.62 -3.71 -10.18
CA PHE A 130 -10.80 -4.54 -10.06
C PHE A 130 -11.07 -5.37 -11.31
N ALA A 131 -10.77 -4.82 -12.50
CA ALA A 131 -10.83 -5.53 -13.78
C ALA A 131 -9.81 -6.68 -13.82
N ASP A 132 -8.65 -6.49 -13.19
CA ASP A 132 -7.63 -7.53 -12.98
C ASP A 132 -8.00 -8.55 -11.87
N GLY A 133 -9.18 -8.42 -11.25
CA GLY A 133 -9.64 -9.32 -10.19
C GLY A 133 -9.00 -9.07 -8.82
N ARG A 134 -8.28 -7.94 -8.65
CA ARG A 134 -7.57 -7.60 -7.41
C ARG A 134 -8.45 -6.78 -6.48
N ASN A 135 -8.22 -6.91 -5.18
CA ASN A 135 -8.66 -5.96 -4.17
C ASN A 135 -7.53 -4.94 -3.93
N VAL A 136 -7.81 -3.85 -3.21
CA VAL A 136 -6.82 -2.77 -3.05
C VAL A 136 -6.61 -2.39 -1.59
N ILE A 137 -5.34 -2.24 -1.22
CA ILE A 137 -4.90 -1.62 0.02
C ILE A 137 -4.50 -0.18 -0.32
N LEU A 138 -5.14 0.79 0.32
CA LEU A 138 -4.91 2.22 0.09
C LEU A 138 -3.99 2.76 1.17
N ASP A 139 -2.73 3.00 0.82
CA ASP A 139 -1.75 3.62 1.70
C ASP A 139 -1.93 5.13 1.71
N THR A 140 -2.53 5.64 2.78
CA THR A 140 -2.90 7.04 2.99
C THR A 140 -1.91 7.79 3.88
N ARG A 141 -0.75 7.20 4.23
CA ARG A 141 0.25 7.84 5.11
C ARG A 141 0.72 9.22 4.62
N ASN A 142 0.65 9.48 3.31
CA ASN A 142 1.03 10.74 2.69
C ASN A 142 -0.14 11.51 2.06
N ALA A 143 -1.37 11.20 2.47
CA ALA A 143 -2.58 11.88 2.00
C ALA A 143 -2.99 12.98 2.99
N SER A 144 -3.50 14.09 2.46
CA SER A 144 -4.10 15.18 3.21
C SER A 144 -5.48 14.79 3.74
N ALA A 145 -5.96 15.48 4.77
CA ALA A 145 -7.29 15.23 5.32
C ALA A 145 -8.41 15.42 4.28
N ALA A 146 -8.25 16.38 3.36
CA ALA A 146 -9.21 16.64 2.29
C ALA A 146 -9.26 15.48 1.28
N ASP A 147 -8.10 14.96 0.90
CA ASP A 147 -8.01 13.84 -0.06
C ASP A 147 -8.50 12.53 0.58
N ILE A 148 -8.18 12.29 1.86
CA ILE A 148 -8.71 11.15 2.62
C ILE A 148 -10.24 11.19 2.66
N ALA A 149 -10.82 12.36 2.96
CA ALA A 149 -12.27 12.53 2.98
C ALA A 149 -12.91 12.31 1.60
N ASN A 150 -12.28 12.82 0.53
CA ASN A 150 -12.76 12.60 -0.84
C ASN A 150 -12.68 11.12 -1.24
N LEU A 151 -11.54 10.45 -1.04
CA LEU A 151 -11.37 9.03 -1.38
C LEU A 151 -12.37 8.14 -0.62
N LYS A 152 -12.62 8.44 0.66
CA LYS A 152 -13.64 7.74 1.44
C LYS A 152 -15.02 7.93 0.82
N SER A 153 -15.37 9.17 0.47
CA SER A 153 -16.65 9.47 -0.17
C SER A 153 -16.82 8.73 -1.49
N VAL A 154 -15.75 8.58 -2.28
CA VAL A 154 -15.77 7.81 -3.53
C VAL A 154 -16.01 6.34 -3.25
N VAL A 155 -15.22 5.72 -2.35
CA VAL A 155 -15.37 4.31 -1.97
C VAL A 155 -16.80 4.00 -1.48
N ASP A 156 -17.38 4.89 -0.67
CA ASP A 156 -18.74 4.75 -0.16
C ASP A 156 -19.79 4.87 -1.27
N LYS A 157 -19.65 5.87 -2.17
CA LYS A 157 -20.58 6.09 -3.29
C LYS A 157 -20.59 4.96 -4.30
N GLU A 158 -19.41 4.38 -4.57
CA GLU A 158 -19.25 3.29 -5.53
C GLU A 158 -19.51 1.90 -4.92
N GLY A 159 -19.71 1.81 -3.60
CA GLY A 159 -19.92 0.54 -2.91
C GLY A 159 -18.68 -0.36 -2.87
N TRP A 160 -17.47 0.21 -2.95
CA TRP A 160 -16.21 -0.54 -3.03
C TRP A 160 -15.69 -1.05 -1.69
N GLY A 161 -16.36 -0.72 -0.57
CA GLY A 161 -15.85 -0.95 0.78
C GLY A 161 -15.48 -2.40 1.12
N ALA A 162 -16.09 -3.41 0.46
CA ALA A 162 -15.75 -4.83 0.67
C ALA A 162 -14.42 -5.26 0.01
N ARG A 163 -13.92 -4.46 -0.94
CA ARG A 163 -12.69 -4.74 -1.73
C ARG A 163 -11.54 -3.79 -1.41
N ILE A 164 -11.73 -2.92 -0.42
CA ILE A 164 -10.77 -1.87 -0.03
C ILE A 164 -10.38 -2.03 1.43
N ILE A 165 -9.08 -2.02 1.69
CA ILE A 165 -8.52 -1.79 3.03
C ILE A 165 -7.87 -0.40 3.02
N PHE A 166 -8.28 0.48 3.92
CA PHE A 166 -7.54 1.73 4.17
C PHE A 166 -6.39 1.45 5.15
N TYR A 167 -5.23 2.01 4.86
CA TYR A 167 -4.03 1.93 5.70
C TYR A 167 -3.38 3.32 5.90
N PRO A 168 -2.84 3.62 7.09
CA PRO A 168 -3.09 2.91 8.34
C PRO A 168 -4.53 3.07 8.82
#